data_AF-A0A671KAH0-F1
#
_entry.id   AF-A0A671KAH0-F1
#
_cell.length_a   1.000
_cell.length_b   1.000
_cell.length_c   1.000
_cell.angle_alpha   90.00
_cell.angle_beta   90.00
_cell.angle_gamma   90.00
#
_symmetry.space_group_name_H-M   'P 1'
#
loop_
_entity.id
_entity.type
_entity.pdbx_description
1 polymer ?
#
loop_
_entity_poly.entity_id
_entity_poly.type
_entity_poly.pdbx_seq_one_letter_code
_entity_poly.pdbx_strand_id
1 'polypeptide(L)'
;MGSSLLSVAEQLLKDLQRTYSETNQIPDDLLIALRFVFGQCALQALDLVDQRSVTCVSSPSGRKAFQVLGGSGHLYMCFTSCHYCPCPAFSFSVLRRNESLMCKHLLAACLSQAMGLCQQEQVSDQQMTHILSGQTEAST
;
A
#
# COMPACT_ATOMS: atom_id res chain seq x y z
N MET A 1 -20.70 12.56 2.58
CA MET A 1 -20.73 11.32 1.78
C MET A 1 -19.37 10.62 1.64
N GLY A 2 -18.23 11.25 1.99
CA GLY A 2 -16.90 10.62 1.88
C GLY A 2 -16.53 9.61 2.98
N SER A 3 -17.17 9.66 4.15
CA SER A 3 -16.84 8.78 5.29
C SER A 3 -17.27 7.32 5.10
N SER A 4 -18.42 7.10 4.45
CA SER A 4 -18.98 5.76 4.23
C SER A 4 -18.19 4.94 3.21
N LEU A 5 -17.62 5.57 2.18
CA LEU A 5 -16.81 4.86 1.19
C LEU A 5 -15.45 4.45 1.77
N LEU A 6 -14.85 5.29 2.61
CA LEU A 6 -13.60 4.96 3.29
C LEU A 6 -13.81 3.80 4.29
N SER A 7 -14.92 3.80 5.04
CA SER A 7 -15.23 2.68 5.94
C SER A 7 -15.48 1.37 5.20
N VAL A 8 -16.10 1.42 4.02
CA VAL A 8 -16.25 0.25 3.14
C VAL A 8 -14.88 -0.26 2.67
N ALA A 9 -13.99 0.64 2.25
CA ALA A 9 -12.63 0.27 1.84
C ALA A 9 -11.82 -0.39 2.97
N GLU A 10 -11.89 0.16 4.18
CA GLU A 10 -11.25 -0.41 5.37
C GLU A 10 -11.82 -1.79 5.72
N GLN A 11 -13.15 -1.94 5.67
CA GLN A 11 -13.80 -3.22 5.95
C GLN A 11 -13.41 -4.28 4.92
N LEU A 12 -13.38 -3.91 3.64
CA LEU A 12 -12.96 -4.80 2.55
C LEU A 12 -11.52 -5.31 2.75
N LEU A 13 -10.59 -4.44 3.18
CA LEU A 13 -9.22 -4.86 3.48
C LEU A 13 -9.15 -5.82 4.69
N LYS A 14 -9.99 -5.63 5.70
CA LYS A 14 -10.09 -6.55 6.86
C LYS A 14 -10.66 -7.91 6.47
N ASP A 15 -11.69 -7.93 5.63
CA ASP A 15 -12.32 -9.17 5.16
C ASP A 15 -11.35 -9.95 4.26
N LEU A 16 -10.58 -9.25 3.44
CA LEU A 16 -9.49 -9.82 2.66
C LEU A 16 -8.40 -10.41 3.56
N GLN A 17 -7.94 -9.68 4.57
CA GLN A 17 -6.96 -10.18 5.54
C GLN A 17 -7.44 -11.48 6.19
N ARG A 18 -8.68 -11.51 6.69
CA ARG A 18 -9.25 -12.70 7.33
C ARG A 18 -9.28 -13.88 6.36
N THR A 19 -9.89 -13.68 5.20
CA THR A 19 -10.09 -14.73 4.21
C THR A 19 -8.76 -15.28 3.70
N TYR A 20 -7.79 -14.40 3.41
CA TYR A 20 -6.48 -14.80 2.95
C TYR A 20 -5.70 -15.56 4.02
N SER A 21 -5.82 -15.18 5.31
CA SER A 21 -5.15 -15.91 6.40
C SER A 21 -5.64 -17.35 6.56
N GLU A 22 -6.89 -17.62 6.18
CA GLU A 22 -7.51 -18.95 6.28
C GLU A 22 -7.28 -19.80 5.02
N THR A 23 -7.29 -19.17 3.84
CA THR A 23 -7.36 -19.89 2.54
C THR A 23 -6.11 -19.73 1.67
N ASN A 24 -5.25 -18.74 1.96
CA ASN A 24 -4.18 -18.26 1.09
C ASN A 24 -4.65 -17.87 -0.33
N GLN A 25 -5.94 -17.54 -0.49
CA GLN A 25 -6.53 -17.14 -1.76
C GLN A 25 -7.43 -15.92 -1.56
N ILE A 26 -7.60 -15.12 -2.61
CA ILE A 26 -8.59 -14.05 -2.65
C ILE A 26 -9.77 -14.57 -3.47
N PRO A 27 -10.96 -14.78 -2.89
CA PRO A 27 -12.14 -15.18 -3.64
C PRO A 27 -12.57 -14.13 -4.67
N ASP A 28 -13.19 -14.58 -5.76
CA ASP A 28 -13.66 -13.72 -6.85
C ASP A 28 -14.55 -12.58 -6.38
N ASP A 29 -15.43 -12.80 -5.41
CA ASP A 29 -16.30 -11.76 -4.84
C ASP A 29 -15.49 -10.62 -4.21
N LEU A 30 -14.37 -10.93 -3.54
CA LEU A 30 -13.48 -9.91 -2.99
C LEU A 30 -12.68 -9.20 -4.08
N LEU A 31 -12.29 -9.90 -5.15
CA LEU A 31 -11.65 -9.27 -6.32
C LEU A 31 -12.60 -8.29 -7.02
N ILE A 32 -13.86 -8.68 -7.19
CA ILE A 32 -14.92 -7.83 -7.75
C ILE A 32 -15.14 -6.62 -6.84
N ALA A 33 -15.25 -6.80 -5.53
CA ALA A 33 -15.40 -5.72 -4.56
C ALA A 33 -14.19 -4.75 -4.59
N LEU A 34 -12.96 -5.26 -4.67
CA LEU A 34 -11.76 -4.44 -4.82
C LEU A 34 -11.82 -3.57 -6.08
N ARG A 35 -12.20 -4.16 -7.20
CA ARG A 35 -12.37 -3.44 -8.47
C ARG A 35 -13.46 -2.38 -8.39
N PHE A 36 -14.56 -2.66 -7.70
CA PHE A 36 -15.65 -1.71 -7.51
C PHE A 36 -15.23 -0.52 -6.65
N VAL A 37 -14.56 -0.76 -5.52
CA VAL A 37 -14.18 0.29 -4.54
C VAL A 37 -12.99 1.12 -5.01
N PHE A 38 -11.94 0.47 -5.54
CA PHE A 38 -10.68 1.13 -5.90
C PHE A 38 -10.53 1.39 -7.40
N GLY A 39 -11.48 0.92 -8.22
CA GLY A 39 -11.48 1.17 -9.66
C GLY A 39 -10.26 0.55 -10.36
N GLN A 40 -9.71 1.29 -11.33
CA GLN A 40 -8.65 0.76 -12.21
C GLN A 40 -7.33 0.47 -11.48
N CYS A 41 -7.05 1.13 -10.36
CA CYS A 41 -5.79 0.92 -9.63
C CYS A 41 -5.76 -0.43 -8.89
N ALA A 42 -6.90 -1.11 -8.69
CA ALA A 42 -6.98 -2.40 -8.03
C ALA A 42 -6.14 -3.48 -8.72
N LEU A 43 -6.30 -3.64 -10.04
CA LEU A 43 -5.56 -4.64 -10.81
C LEU A 43 -4.05 -4.35 -10.77
N GLN A 44 -3.68 -3.08 -11.00
CA GLN A 44 -2.28 -2.66 -10.97
C GLN A 44 -1.64 -2.82 -9.58
N ALA A 45 -2.42 -2.72 -8.51
CA ALA A 45 -1.95 -2.96 -7.16
C ALA A 45 -1.74 -4.46 -6.91
N LEU A 46 -2.66 -5.32 -7.37
CA LEU A 46 -2.51 -6.77 -7.31
C LEU A 46 -1.28 -7.24 -8.10
N ASP A 47 -1.02 -6.67 -9.28
CA ASP A 47 0.19 -6.97 -10.06
C ASP A 47 1.48 -6.70 -9.26
N LEU A 48 1.51 -5.60 -8.47
CA LEU A 48 2.65 -5.28 -7.60
C LEU A 48 2.78 -6.23 -6.40
N VAL A 49 1.65 -6.71 -5.86
CA VAL A 49 1.64 -7.71 -4.79
C VAL A 49 2.20 -9.04 -5.30
N ASP A 50 1.74 -9.48 -6.47
CA ASP A 50 2.18 -10.73 -7.10
C ASP A 50 3.68 -10.70 -7.42
N GLN A 51 4.20 -9.55 -7.84
CA GLN A 51 5.63 -9.31 -8.08
C GLN A 51 6.46 -9.15 -6.81
N ARG A 52 5.86 -9.27 -5.61
CA ARG A 52 6.52 -9.07 -4.31
C ARG A 52 7.24 -7.73 -4.21
N SER A 53 6.67 -6.68 -4.82
CA SER A 53 7.29 -5.37 -4.96
C SER A 53 7.17 -4.48 -3.71
N VAL A 54 6.69 -5.02 -2.59
CA VAL A 54 6.46 -4.27 -1.35
C VAL A 54 7.38 -4.77 -0.24
N THR A 55 8.17 -3.84 0.31
CA THR A 55 8.99 -4.05 1.51
C THR A 55 8.46 -3.21 2.66
N CYS A 56 8.12 -3.86 3.77
CA CYS A 56 7.82 -3.22 5.04
C CYS A 56 9.13 -2.95 5.77
N VAL A 57 9.50 -1.67 5.84
CA VAL A 57 10.64 -1.20 6.61
C VAL A 57 10.15 -0.86 8.00
N SER A 58 10.75 -1.45 9.03
CA SER A 58 10.35 -1.26 10.41
C SER A 58 11.54 -1.03 11.33
N SER A 59 11.31 -0.36 12.45
CA SER A 59 12.36 -0.06 13.43
C SER A 59 11.95 -0.47 14.86
N PRO A 60 12.90 -0.60 15.80
CA PRO A 60 12.61 -1.01 17.17
C PRO A 60 11.62 -0.11 17.92
N SER A 61 11.52 1.18 17.55
CA SER A 61 10.49 2.07 18.10
C SER A 61 9.06 1.78 17.62
N GLY A 62 8.87 0.78 16.75
CA GLY A 62 7.56 0.36 16.23
C GLY A 62 7.09 1.15 15.02
N ARG A 63 7.89 2.10 14.51
CA ARG A 63 7.58 2.83 13.28
C ARG A 63 7.67 1.91 12.07
N LYS A 64 6.79 2.14 11.09
CA LYS A 64 6.75 1.39 9.83
C LYS A 64 6.59 2.32 8.64
N ALA A 65 7.28 2.00 7.56
CA ALA A 65 7.10 2.59 6.24
C ALA A 65 7.10 1.46 5.20
N PHE A 66 6.54 1.73 4.02
CA PHE A 66 6.37 0.73 2.97
C PHE A 66 7.04 1.20 1.70
N GLN A 67 8.16 0.58 1.37
CA GLN A 67 8.84 0.81 0.12
C GLN A 67 8.17 -0.02 -0.97
N VAL A 68 7.71 0.63 -2.04
CA VAL A 68 7.02 -0.01 -3.16
C VAL A 68 7.79 0.25 -4.45
N LEU A 69 8.27 -0.80 -5.10
CA LEU A 69 8.87 -0.73 -6.43
C LEU A 69 7.77 -0.63 -7.48
N GLY A 70 7.58 0.56 -8.08
CA GLY A 70 6.62 0.76 -9.15
C GLY A 70 7.06 0.08 -10.44
N GLY A 71 6.11 -0.19 -11.35
CA GLY A 71 6.41 -0.85 -12.64
C GLY A 71 7.35 -0.07 -13.58
N SER A 72 7.68 1.19 -13.27
CA SER A 72 8.71 1.98 -13.95
C SER A 72 10.12 1.78 -13.38
N GLY A 73 10.28 0.96 -12.34
CA GLY A 73 11.53 0.80 -11.58
C GLY A 73 11.75 1.86 -10.49
N HIS A 74 10.85 2.85 -10.35
CA HIS A 74 10.96 3.86 -9.30
C HIS A 74 10.45 3.32 -7.95
N LEU A 75 11.23 3.56 -6.89
CA LEU A 75 10.86 3.26 -5.52
C LEU A 75 10.02 4.38 -4.91
N TYR A 76 8.90 4.02 -4.30
CA TYR A 76 8.01 4.94 -3.59
C TYR A 76 7.92 4.56 -2.12
N MET A 77 8.32 5.48 -1.23
CA MET A 77 8.08 5.35 0.20
C MET A 77 6.65 5.74 0.54
N CYS A 78 5.84 4.75 0.88
CA CYS A 78 4.42 4.86 1.21
C CYS A 78 4.21 4.73 2.73
N PHE A 79 3.18 5.40 3.24
CA PHE A 79 2.84 5.40 4.66
C PHE A 79 1.36 5.02 4.82
N THR A 80 1.12 3.76 5.16
CA THR A 80 -0.24 3.21 5.24
C THR A 80 -1.03 3.79 6.42
N SER A 81 -0.39 4.18 7.52
CA SER A 81 -1.03 4.77 8.70
C SER A 81 -1.75 6.11 8.43
N CYS A 82 -1.23 6.90 7.50
CA CYS A 82 -1.81 8.18 7.09
C CYS A 82 -2.27 8.18 5.62
N HIS A 83 -2.30 7.01 4.98
CA HIS A 83 -2.71 6.85 3.60
C HIS A 83 -1.99 7.77 2.61
N TYR A 84 -0.66 7.89 2.73
CA TYR A 84 0.15 8.78 1.89
C TYR A 84 1.10 8.02 0.95
N CYS A 85 1.19 8.50 -0.28
CA CYS A 85 2.19 8.09 -1.25
C CYS A 85 2.69 9.33 -2.03
N PRO A 86 4.01 9.51 -2.22
CA PRO A 86 4.55 10.66 -2.96
C PRO A 86 4.40 10.55 -4.48
N CYS A 87 3.73 9.51 -5.01
CA CYS A 87 3.66 9.32 -6.45
C CYS A 87 2.75 10.36 -7.16
N PRO A 88 3.00 10.66 -8.45
CA PRO A 88 2.21 11.63 -9.20
C PRO A 88 0.70 11.31 -9.23
N ALA A 89 0.35 10.03 -9.35
CA ALA A 89 -1.06 9.58 -9.37
C ALA A 89 -1.78 9.87 -8.03
N PHE A 90 -1.09 9.79 -6.89
CA PHE A 90 -1.66 10.18 -5.61
C PHE A 90 -1.95 11.67 -5.56
N SER A 91 -0.98 12.50 -5.94
CA SER A 91 -1.15 13.97 -5.98
C SER A 91 -2.29 14.40 -6.91
N PHE A 92 -2.44 13.75 -8.06
CA PHE A 92 -3.44 14.12 -9.06
C PHE A 92 -4.81 13.48 -8.81
N SER A 93 -4.89 12.14 -8.84
CA SER A 93 -6.17 11.41 -8.82
C SER A 93 -6.79 11.36 -7.42
N VAL A 94 -5.98 11.26 -6.37
CA VAL A 94 -6.48 11.19 -4.98
C VAL A 94 -6.71 12.60 -4.42
N LEU A 95 -5.65 13.41 -4.32
CA LEU A 95 -5.75 14.70 -3.63
C LEU A 95 -6.47 15.79 -4.43
N ARG A 96 -6.15 15.93 -5.72
CA ARG A 96 -6.68 17.05 -6.54
C ARG A 96 -8.03 16.75 -7.17
N ARG A 97 -8.21 15.56 -7.71
CA ARG A 97 -9.42 15.19 -8.46
C ARG A 97 -10.45 14.45 -7.63
N ASN A 98 -10.04 13.83 -6.51
CA ASN A 98 -10.89 12.95 -5.71
C ASN A 98 -11.59 11.86 -6.56
N GLU A 99 -10.87 11.35 -7.57
CA GLU A 99 -11.31 10.32 -8.51
C GLU A 99 -10.97 8.91 -8.03
N SER A 100 -10.07 8.79 -7.05
CA SER A 100 -9.64 7.51 -6.50
C SER A 100 -9.35 7.65 -5.01
N LEU A 101 -9.65 6.62 -4.22
CA LEU A 101 -9.34 6.60 -2.79
C LEU A 101 -7.85 6.47 -2.51
N MET A 102 -7.15 5.72 -3.36
CA MET A 102 -5.73 5.42 -3.22
C MET A 102 -5.07 5.35 -4.60
N CYS A 103 -3.76 5.58 -4.64
CA CYS A 103 -2.96 5.17 -5.78
C CYS A 103 -2.66 3.67 -5.70
N LYS A 104 -2.23 3.07 -6.82
CA LYS A 104 -1.87 1.65 -6.87
C LYS A 104 -0.79 1.24 -5.86
N HIS A 105 0.18 2.12 -5.56
CA HIS A 105 1.29 1.79 -4.64
C HIS A 105 0.80 1.69 -3.20
N LEU A 106 -0.04 2.64 -2.77
CA LEU A 106 -0.61 2.61 -1.43
C LEU A 106 -1.55 1.41 -1.26
N LEU A 107 -2.38 1.13 -2.27
CA LEU A 107 -3.24 -0.04 -2.26
C LEU A 107 -2.42 -1.34 -2.24
N ALA A 108 -1.34 -1.44 -3.02
CA ALA A 108 -0.44 -2.59 -3.00
C ALA A 108 0.22 -2.79 -1.63
N ALA A 109 0.62 -1.71 -0.96
CA ALA A 109 1.15 -1.76 0.40
C ALA A 109 0.12 -2.28 1.40
N CYS A 110 -1.12 -1.76 1.36
CA CYS A 110 -2.19 -2.23 2.22
C CYS A 110 -2.56 -3.70 1.97
N LEU A 111 -2.67 -4.12 0.69
CA LEU A 111 -2.96 -5.50 0.31
C LEU A 111 -1.84 -6.45 0.73
N SER A 112 -0.58 -6.10 0.44
CA SER A 112 0.58 -6.91 0.85
C SER A 112 0.65 -7.05 2.37
N GLN A 113 0.30 -5.98 3.11
CA GLN A 113 0.24 -6.02 4.56
C GLN A 113 -0.90 -6.93 5.06
N ALA A 114 -2.10 -6.79 4.48
CA ALA A 114 -3.27 -7.60 4.82
C ALA A 114 -3.04 -9.10 4.56
N MET A 115 -2.35 -9.42 3.46
CA MET A 115 -2.07 -10.80 3.04
C MET A 115 -0.78 -11.37 3.70
N GLY A 116 -0.03 -10.57 4.46
CA GLY A 116 1.24 -11.00 5.05
C GLY A 116 2.35 -11.26 4.01
N LEU A 117 2.27 -10.60 2.85
CA LEU A 117 3.17 -10.82 1.70
C LEU A 117 4.29 -9.80 1.57
N CYS A 118 4.32 -8.77 2.43
CA CYS A 118 5.41 -7.79 2.46
C CYS A 118 6.74 -8.47 2.79
N GLN A 119 7.78 -8.14 2.02
CA GLN A 119 9.16 -8.37 2.46
C GLN A 119 9.42 -7.58 3.73
N GLN A 120 10.24 -8.09 4.65
CA GLN A 120 10.50 -7.44 5.93
C GLN A 120 11.94 -6.93 5.97
N GLU A 121 12.10 -5.66 6.35
CA GLU A 121 13.39 -5.04 6.56
C GLU A 121 13.41 -4.35 7.92
N GLN A 122 14.42 -4.67 8.73
CA GLN A 122 14.65 -4.04 10.03
C GLN A 122 15.74 -2.99 9.88
N VAL A 123 15.46 -1.77 10.31
CA VAL A 123 16.40 -0.65 10.30
C VAL A 123 16.51 -0.04 11.68
N SER A 124 17.60 0.67 11.94
CA SER A 124 17.75 1.46 13.17
C SER A 124 16.74 2.62 13.20
N ASP A 125 16.45 3.14 14.40
CA ASP A 125 15.59 4.33 14.54
C ASP A 125 16.20 5.58 13.87
N GLN A 126 17.53 5.65 13.75
CA GLN A 126 18.24 6.70 13.02
C GLN A 126 17.96 6.61 11.51
N GLN A 127 18.13 5.42 10.92
CA GLN A 127 17.80 5.19 9.50
C GLN A 127 16.32 5.45 9.22
N MET A 128 15.42 5.00 10.10
CA MET A 128 13.99 5.30 10.01
C MET A 128 13.73 6.81 10.02
N THR A 129 14.46 7.58 10.82
CA THR A 129 14.33 9.05 10.83
C THR A 129 14.71 9.66 9.48
N HIS A 130 15.77 9.19 8.83
CA HIS A 130 16.15 9.63 7.48
C HIS A 130 15.07 9.31 6.45
N ILE A 131 14.54 8.07 6.47
CA ILE A 131 13.44 7.63 5.60
C ILE A 131 12.21 8.54 5.77
N LEU A 132 11.78 8.77 7.02
CA LEU A 132 10.61 9.61 7.33
C LEU A 132 10.82 11.08 6.95
N SER A 133 12.06 11.56 6.96
CA SER A 133 12.42 12.92 6.57
C SER A 133 12.58 13.08 5.04
N GLY A 134 12.39 12.02 4.26
CA GLY A 134 12.61 12.04 2.80
C GLY A 134 14.07 12.07 2.38
N GLN A 135 14.99 11.78 3.31
CA GLN A 135 16.43 11.65 3.06
C GLN A 135 16.73 10.19 2.70
N THR A 136 16.24 9.72 1.56
CA THR A 136 16.73 8.45 1.00
C THR A 136 18.13 8.68 0.47
N GLU A 137 19.13 8.06 1.10
CA GLU A 137 20.48 7.99 0.54
C GLU A 137 20.37 7.37 -0.86
N ALA A 138 20.73 8.14 -1.88
CA ALA A 138 20.99 7.60 -3.20
C ALA A 138 22.20 6.69 -3.04
N SER A 139 21.97 5.38 -2.89
CA SER A 139 23.04 4.40 -2.96
C SER A 139 23.65 4.48 -4.36
N THR A 140 24.89 4.98 -4.37
CA THR A 140 25.86 4.97 -5.48
C THR A 140 26.04 3.58 -6.07
#